data_AF-A0A2R7KK55-F1
#
_entry.id   AF-A0A2R7KK55-F1
#
_cell.length_a   1.000
_cell.length_b   1.000
_cell.length_c   1.000
_cell.angle_alpha   90.00
_cell.angle_beta   90.00
_cell.angle_gamma   90.00
#
_symmetry.space_group_name_H-M   'P 1'
#
loop_
_entity.id
_entity.type
_entity.pdbx_description
1 polymer ?
#
loop_
_entity_poly.entity_id
_entity_poly.type
_entity_poly.pdbx_seq_one_letter_code
_entity_poly.pdbx_strand_id
1 'polypeptide(L)'
;FETREVFLKNLNRPFGMLVLNNFFYVANTDGLYRYPYNNTALKLETQGTKVLDLPAGGYNNHWTRNIITNPEGTKIYISVGSGSNVGENGMDKEVRRAAILEINPDGSGEKIYADGIRNPVGMDWNPINKELWTAVNERDDLGDDLVPDYITSVKKGGFYGWPYSYFGNILDPRMKGERKDLAAKAIVPDVSVGAHTASLGFTFYTKNAFPAKYKNGAFVGQHGSWNRAKISGYKVVFVPFANGKPSGKPEDFLTGFVANEAKAEVYGRPVAVTVMHDGSLLVNDDSGNTIWKVTAKK
;
A
#
# COMPACT_ATOMS: atom_id res chain seq x y z
N PHE A 1 8.26 19.54 -14.55
CA PHE A 1 6.86 19.22 -14.87
C PHE A 1 6.22 20.53 -15.29
N GLU A 2 5.95 20.70 -16.59
CA GLU A 2 5.60 22.01 -17.18
C GLU A 2 4.08 22.17 -17.45
N THR A 3 3.29 21.11 -17.21
CA THR A 3 1.85 21.12 -17.49
C THR A 3 1.09 20.35 -16.39
N ARG A 4 -0.04 20.91 -15.94
CA ARG A 4 -0.97 20.28 -14.98
C ARG A 4 -2.38 20.30 -15.59
N GLU A 5 -2.87 19.13 -15.98
CA GLU A 5 -4.21 18.97 -16.54
C GLU A 5 -4.94 17.80 -15.89
N VAL A 6 -6.28 17.83 -15.95
CA VAL A 6 -7.09 16.69 -15.55
C VAL A 6 -7.00 15.62 -16.65
N PHE A 7 -6.29 14.54 -16.35
CA PHE A 7 -6.12 13.41 -17.28
C PHE A 7 -7.43 12.63 -17.47
N LEU A 8 -8.16 12.33 -16.39
CA LEU A 8 -9.43 11.59 -16.39
C LEU A 8 -10.34 12.14 -15.27
N LYS A 9 -11.63 12.26 -15.54
CA LYS A 9 -12.62 12.86 -14.62
C LYS A 9 -13.78 11.90 -14.32
N ASN A 10 -14.65 12.28 -13.38
CA ASN A 10 -15.85 11.54 -12.98
C ASN A 10 -15.54 10.13 -12.42
N LEU A 11 -14.51 10.05 -11.58
CA LEU A 11 -14.06 8.81 -10.93
C LEU A 11 -14.60 8.71 -9.51
N ASN A 12 -14.73 7.49 -8.99
CA ASN A 12 -15.20 7.23 -7.64
C ASN A 12 -14.03 6.94 -6.68
N ARG A 13 -13.49 8.01 -6.07
CA ARG A 13 -12.35 7.99 -5.14
C ARG A 13 -11.21 7.07 -5.66
N PRO A 14 -10.63 7.39 -6.82
CA PRO A 14 -9.59 6.57 -7.43
C PRO A 14 -8.31 6.59 -6.59
N PHE A 15 -7.57 5.48 -6.59
CA PHE A 15 -6.26 5.41 -5.93
C PHE A 15 -5.21 4.76 -6.83
N GLY A 16 -5.33 3.46 -7.08
CA GLY A 16 -4.40 2.70 -7.91
C GLY A 16 -4.61 2.96 -9.40
N MET A 17 -3.51 3.09 -10.12
CA MET A 17 -3.49 3.28 -11.56
C MET A 17 -2.41 2.38 -12.17
N LEU A 18 -2.70 1.80 -13.33
CA LEU A 18 -1.79 0.88 -14.02
C LEU A 18 -1.94 1.04 -15.54
N VAL A 19 -0.82 1.21 -16.23
CA VAL A 19 -0.75 1.02 -17.68
C VAL A 19 -0.36 -0.42 -17.93
N LEU A 20 -1.18 -1.16 -18.69
CA LEU A 20 -0.90 -2.55 -19.06
C LEU A 20 -1.40 -2.82 -20.47
N ASN A 21 -0.47 -3.19 -21.36
CA ASN A 21 -0.71 -3.32 -22.80
C ASN A 21 -1.32 -2.02 -23.38
N ASN A 22 -2.44 -2.13 -24.09
CA ASN A 22 -3.13 -0.98 -24.70
C ASN A 22 -4.25 -0.43 -23.79
N PHE A 23 -4.12 -0.59 -22.48
CA PHE A 23 -5.13 -0.18 -21.52
C PHE A 23 -4.53 0.60 -20.35
N PHE A 24 -5.28 1.62 -19.92
CA PHE A 24 -5.09 2.30 -18.65
C PHE A 24 -6.16 1.80 -17.68
N TYR A 25 -5.73 1.29 -16.53
CA TYR A 25 -6.58 0.79 -15.48
C TYR A 25 -6.66 1.80 -14.35
N VAL A 26 -7.86 2.00 -13.82
CA VAL A 26 -8.11 2.85 -12.66
C VAL A 26 -8.94 2.08 -11.66
N ALA A 27 -8.40 1.95 -10.45
CA ALA A 27 -9.06 1.31 -9.34
C ALA A 27 -9.84 2.35 -8.54
N ASN A 28 -11.16 2.34 -8.73
CA ASN A 28 -12.12 3.09 -7.93
C ASN A 28 -12.48 2.30 -6.66
N THR A 29 -13.07 2.96 -5.66
CA THR A 29 -13.48 2.30 -4.41
C THR A 29 -14.41 1.10 -4.64
N ASP A 30 -15.27 1.18 -5.65
CA ASP A 30 -16.31 0.19 -6.00
C ASP A 30 -15.94 -0.77 -7.13
N GLY A 31 -14.81 -0.58 -7.79
CA GLY A 31 -14.44 -1.45 -8.89
C GLY A 31 -13.19 -1.06 -9.65
N LEU A 32 -12.68 -2.02 -10.43
CA LEU A 32 -11.61 -1.80 -11.37
C LEU A 32 -12.19 -1.48 -12.75
N TYR A 33 -11.73 -0.39 -13.34
CA TYR A 33 -12.11 0.04 -14.68
C TYR A 33 -10.89 0.00 -15.59
N ARG A 34 -11.10 -0.34 -16.87
CA ARG A 34 -10.09 -0.21 -17.92
C ARG A 34 -10.56 0.72 -19.03
N TYR A 35 -9.61 1.42 -19.62
CA TYR A 35 -9.80 2.40 -20.67
C TYR A 35 -8.80 2.11 -21.79
N PRO A 36 -9.20 2.12 -23.07
CA PRO A 36 -8.24 2.03 -24.17
C PRO A 36 -7.19 3.16 -24.07
N TYR A 37 -5.91 2.82 -24.17
CA TYR A 37 -4.82 3.78 -23.97
C TYR A 37 -3.62 3.46 -24.86
N ASN A 38 -3.07 4.50 -25.52
CA ASN A 38 -1.98 4.40 -26.48
C ASN A 38 -0.70 5.13 -26.03
N ASN A 39 -0.55 5.42 -24.73
CA ASN A 39 0.62 6.07 -24.13
C ASN A 39 1.00 7.47 -24.63
N THR A 40 0.18 8.11 -25.49
CA THR A 40 0.46 9.46 -26.02
C THR A 40 -0.57 10.49 -25.60
N ALA A 41 -1.71 10.08 -25.06
CA ALA A 41 -2.79 10.99 -24.70
C ALA A 41 -2.44 11.81 -23.44
N LEU A 42 -2.72 13.12 -23.47
CA LEU A 42 -2.65 14.02 -22.30
C LEU A 42 -3.99 14.13 -21.57
N LYS A 43 -5.07 13.65 -22.19
CA LYS A 43 -6.41 13.49 -21.62
C LYS A 43 -7.01 12.19 -22.12
N LEU A 44 -7.79 11.54 -21.26
CA LEU A 44 -8.44 10.28 -21.56
C LEU A 44 -9.96 10.50 -21.59
N GLU A 45 -10.51 10.61 -22.80
CA GLU A 45 -11.94 10.86 -23.03
C GLU A 45 -12.72 9.60 -23.43
N THR A 46 -12.03 8.46 -23.53
CA THR A 46 -12.64 7.17 -23.85
C THR A 46 -13.57 6.70 -22.73
N GLN A 47 -14.65 6.02 -23.09
CA GLN A 47 -15.52 5.38 -22.10
C GLN A 47 -14.81 4.19 -21.43
N GLY A 48 -14.79 4.20 -20.10
CA GLY A 48 -14.24 3.10 -19.30
C GLY A 48 -15.19 1.91 -19.25
N THR A 49 -14.62 0.71 -19.26
CA THR A 49 -15.34 -0.55 -18.99
C THR A 49 -15.00 -1.02 -17.59
N LYS A 50 -16.00 -1.22 -16.73
CA LYS A 50 -15.80 -1.89 -15.45
C LYS A 50 -15.46 -3.36 -15.72
N VAL A 51 -14.32 -3.83 -15.22
CA VAL A 51 -13.88 -5.23 -15.37
C VAL A 51 -14.09 -6.04 -14.10
N LEU A 52 -14.22 -5.38 -12.94
CA LEU A 52 -14.43 -6.06 -11.67
C LEU A 52 -15.17 -5.19 -10.67
N ASP A 53 -16.20 -5.74 -10.02
CA ASP A 53 -16.82 -5.13 -8.84
C ASP A 53 -16.00 -5.44 -7.59
N LEU A 54 -15.73 -4.41 -6.78
CA LEU A 54 -14.97 -4.51 -5.54
C LEU A 54 -15.87 -4.20 -4.35
N PRO A 55 -15.64 -4.83 -3.17
CA PRO A 55 -16.38 -4.50 -1.96
C PRO A 55 -16.31 -3.00 -1.67
N ALA A 56 -17.46 -2.33 -1.67
CA ALA A 56 -17.62 -0.90 -1.37
C ALA A 56 -18.55 -0.72 -0.16
N GLY A 57 -18.39 0.40 0.57
CA GLY A 57 -19.21 0.70 1.77
C GLY A 57 -18.75 0.00 3.06
N GLY A 58 -19.46 0.24 4.16
CA GLY A 58 -19.07 -0.17 5.53
C GLY A 58 -18.52 1.00 6.37
N TYR A 59 -17.80 0.69 7.46
CA TYR A 59 -16.98 1.68 8.18
C TYR A 59 -15.86 2.12 7.22
N ASN A 60 -16.09 3.25 6.54
CA ASN A 60 -15.44 3.58 5.26
C ASN A 60 -14.06 4.23 5.40
N ASN A 61 -13.18 3.64 6.21
CA ASN A 61 -11.81 4.12 6.39
C ASN A 61 -10.83 3.53 5.36
N HIS A 62 -11.04 2.31 4.85
CA HIS A 62 -10.16 1.69 3.83
C HIS A 62 -10.82 1.58 2.45
N TRP A 63 -11.04 2.74 1.84
CA TRP A 63 -11.64 2.87 0.51
C TRP A 63 -10.64 2.73 -0.64
N THR A 64 -9.34 2.87 -0.35
CA THR A 64 -8.29 2.81 -1.37
C THR A 64 -8.24 1.42 -2.01
N ARG A 65 -7.96 1.41 -3.31
CA ARG A 65 -7.68 0.19 -4.09
C ARG A 65 -6.39 0.43 -4.85
N ASN A 66 -5.28 -0.12 -4.37
CA ASN A 66 -4.04 -0.06 -5.14
C ASN A 66 -3.94 -1.24 -6.09
N ILE A 67 -3.29 -1.06 -7.24
CA ILE A 67 -3.13 -2.10 -8.25
C ILE A 67 -1.71 -2.14 -8.81
N ILE A 68 -1.19 -3.36 -9.01
CA ILE A 68 0.03 -3.61 -9.78
C ILE A 68 -0.16 -4.82 -10.68
N THR A 69 0.73 -5.02 -11.65
CA THR A 69 0.77 -6.23 -12.47
C THR A 69 2.00 -7.07 -12.12
N ASN A 70 2.00 -8.37 -12.42
CA ASN A 70 3.21 -9.18 -12.41
C ASN A 70 4.14 -8.81 -13.59
N PRO A 71 5.42 -9.20 -13.55
CA PRO A 71 6.37 -8.90 -14.63
C PRO A 71 5.90 -9.33 -16.02
N GLU A 72 5.13 -10.42 -16.12
CA GLU A 72 4.63 -10.93 -17.40
C GLU A 72 3.38 -10.19 -17.91
N GLY A 73 2.77 -9.31 -17.13
CA GLY A 73 1.56 -8.58 -17.53
C GLY A 73 0.31 -9.45 -17.63
N THR A 74 0.33 -10.66 -17.08
CA THR A 74 -0.74 -11.65 -17.21
C THR A 74 -1.74 -11.62 -16.07
N LYS A 75 -1.43 -10.90 -14.98
CA LYS A 75 -2.24 -10.79 -13.77
C LYS A 75 -2.24 -9.36 -13.24
N ILE A 76 -3.33 -8.96 -12.60
CA ILE A 76 -3.44 -7.74 -11.81
C ILE A 76 -3.68 -8.13 -10.35
N TYR A 77 -2.94 -7.49 -9.45
CA TYR A 77 -3.03 -7.66 -8.01
C TYR A 77 -3.70 -6.43 -7.43
N ILE A 78 -4.75 -6.61 -6.65
CA ILE A 78 -5.60 -5.53 -6.12
C ILE A 78 -5.56 -5.57 -4.61
N SER A 79 -5.12 -4.48 -4.01
CA SER A 79 -5.22 -4.26 -2.57
C SER A 79 -6.65 -3.92 -2.18
N VAL A 80 -7.20 -4.62 -1.17
CA VAL A 80 -8.50 -4.33 -0.59
C VAL A 80 -8.39 -4.37 0.94
N GLY A 81 -8.48 -3.20 1.58
CA GLY A 81 -8.50 -3.11 3.04
C GLY A 81 -9.80 -3.58 3.69
N SER A 82 -9.73 -3.84 4.99
CA SER A 82 -10.86 -4.20 5.84
C SER A 82 -11.98 -3.15 5.82
N GLY A 83 -13.21 -3.57 6.06
CA GLY A 83 -14.39 -2.72 6.19
C GLY A 83 -14.63 -2.23 7.62
N SER A 84 -13.68 -2.45 8.52
CA SER A 84 -13.75 -2.19 9.97
C SER A 84 -12.36 -2.16 10.62
N ASN A 85 -12.25 -1.80 11.90
CA ASN A 85 -10.97 -1.81 12.60
C ASN A 85 -10.52 -3.26 12.90
N VAL A 86 -11.40 -4.07 13.48
CA VAL A 86 -11.15 -5.44 13.97
C VAL A 86 -12.32 -6.41 13.71
N GLY A 87 -13.10 -6.19 12.65
CA GLY A 87 -14.20 -7.11 12.28
C GLY A 87 -15.49 -6.87 13.08
N GLU A 88 -15.62 -5.74 13.77
CA GLU A 88 -16.73 -5.45 14.68
C GLU A 88 -18.12 -5.40 14.01
N ASN A 89 -18.16 -5.28 12.68
CA ASN A 89 -19.41 -5.30 11.89
C ASN A 89 -19.79 -6.70 11.39
N GLY A 90 -19.06 -7.74 11.80
CA GLY A 90 -19.24 -9.12 11.36
C GLY A 90 -18.35 -9.50 10.18
N MET A 91 -17.82 -10.73 10.22
CA MET A 91 -16.90 -11.23 9.19
C MET A 91 -17.56 -11.45 7.82
N ASP A 92 -18.89 -11.50 7.76
CA ASP A 92 -19.65 -11.51 6.50
C ASP A 92 -19.49 -10.19 5.73
N LYS A 93 -19.20 -9.08 6.43
CA LYS A 93 -18.89 -7.78 5.81
C LYS A 93 -17.45 -7.66 5.32
N GLU A 94 -16.61 -8.63 5.68
CA GLU A 94 -15.17 -8.65 5.40
C GLU A 94 -14.81 -9.62 4.26
N VAL A 95 -15.80 -10.16 3.58
CA VAL A 95 -15.60 -11.01 2.40
C VAL A 95 -14.87 -10.22 1.31
N ARG A 96 -13.76 -10.78 0.79
CA ARG A 96 -12.86 -10.15 -0.20
C ARG A 96 -12.22 -8.84 0.31
N ARG A 97 -12.12 -8.67 1.62
CA ARG A 97 -11.44 -7.54 2.29
C ARG A 97 -10.29 -8.03 3.17
N ALA A 98 -9.49 -7.09 3.65
CA ALA A 98 -8.25 -7.36 4.37
C ALA A 98 -7.37 -8.37 3.60
N ALA A 99 -7.26 -8.15 2.29
CA ALA A 99 -6.73 -9.11 1.35
C ALA A 99 -6.07 -8.44 0.15
N ILE A 100 -5.26 -9.22 -0.55
CA ILE A 100 -4.82 -8.93 -1.91
C ILE A 100 -5.55 -9.90 -2.84
N LEU A 101 -6.26 -9.38 -3.83
CA LEU A 101 -6.92 -10.16 -4.87
C LEU A 101 -5.99 -10.31 -6.07
N GLU A 102 -6.08 -11.41 -6.80
CA GLU A 102 -5.43 -11.61 -8.11
C GLU A 102 -6.51 -11.87 -9.16
N ILE A 103 -6.43 -11.16 -10.30
CA ILE A 103 -7.32 -11.33 -11.45
C ILE A 103 -6.54 -11.41 -12.77
N ASN A 104 -7.18 -11.90 -13.83
CA ASN A 104 -6.74 -11.66 -15.20
C ASN A 104 -7.02 -10.18 -15.60
N PRO A 105 -6.30 -9.62 -16.58
CA PRO A 105 -6.51 -8.23 -17.02
C PRO A 105 -7.91 -7.91 -17.54
N ASP A 106 -8.69 -8.91 -17.94
CA ASP A 106 -10.09 -8.76 -18.34
C ASP A 106 -11.09 -8.82 -17.16
N GLY A 107 -10.61 -9.01 -15.94
CA GLY A 107 -11.43 -9.16 -14.73
C GLY A 107 -11.76 -10.60 -14.35
N SER A 108 -11.50 -11.57 -15.23
CA SER A 108 -11.81 -12.98 -14.97
C SER A 108 -10.79 -13.64 -14.02
N GLY A 109 -11.11 -14.85 -13.55
CA GLY A 109 -10.17 -15.68 -12.78
C GLY A 109 -9.80 -15.12 -11.42
N GLU A 110 -10.72 -14.35 -10.80
CA GLU A 110 -10.50 -13.80 -9.47
C GLU A 110 -10.23 -14.88 -8.43
N LYS A 111 -9.25 -14.61 -7.57
CA LYS A 111 -9.02 -15.32 -6.33
C LYS A 111 -8.44 -14.41 -5.27
N ILE A 112 -8.58 -14.80 -4.01
CA ILE A 112 -7.82 -14.23 -2.90
C ILE A 112 -6.37 -14.73 -3.03
N TYR A 113 -5.43 -13.83 -3.27
CA TYR A 113 -4.00 -14.16 -3.32
C TYR A 113 -3.45 -14.39 -1.91
N ALA A 114 -3.81 -13.52 -0.95
CA ALA A 114 -3.51 -13.66 0.47
C ALA A 114 -4.53 -12.84 1.29
N ASP A 115 -4.76 -13.24 2.54
CA ASP A 115 -5.75 -12.63 3.44
C ASP A 115 -5.22 -12.41 4.86
N GLY A 116 -6.08 -11.88 5.74
CA GLY A 116 -5.69 -11.48 7.09
C GLY A 116 -4.70 -10.32 7.12
N ILE A 117 -4.68 -9.50 6.06
CA ILE A 117 -3.81 -8.33 5.92
C ILE A 117 -4.71 -7.09 6.00
N ARG A 118 -4.77 -6.40 7.14
CA ARG A 118 -5.80 -5.37 7.42
C ARG A 118 -5.98 -4.35 6.30
N ASN A 119 -4.90 -3.72 5.83
CA ASN A 119 -4.95 -2.72 4.76
C ASN A 119 -3.62 -2.68 3.97
N PRO A 120 -3.42 -3.58 2.98
CA PRO A 120 -2.16 -3.77 2.25
C PRO A 120 -1.97 -2.77 1.10
N VAL A 121 -1.83 -1.49 1.38
CA VAL A 121 -1.96 -0.43 0.36
C VAL A 121 -0.80 -0.44 -0.65
N GLY A 122 0.43 -0.21 -0.19
CA GLY A 122 1.60 -0.18 -1.08
C GLY A 122 1.97 -1.59 -1.52
N MET A 123 2.30 -1.80 -2.79
CA MET A 123 2.73 -3.11 -3.29
C MET A 123 3.83 -2.96 -4.35
N ASP A 124 4.83 -3.84 -4.33
CA ASP A 124 5.83 -3.96 -5.38
C ASP A 124 6.46 -5.37 -5.40
N TRP A 125 7.09 -5.73 -6.51
CA TRP A 125 7.79 -7.01 -6.66
C TRP A 125 9.26 -6.86 -6.30
N ASN A 126 9.73 -7.71 -5.39
CA ASN A 126 11.12 -7.75 -5.02
C ASN A 126 12.00 -8.06 -6.26
N PRO A 127 12.97 -7.19 -6.59
CA PRO A 127 13.69 -7.30 -7.86
C PRO A 127 14.61 -8.51 -7.91
N ILE A 128 15.00 -9.07 -6.75
CA ILE A 128 15.95 -10.18 -6.63
C ILE A 128 15.22 -11.53 -6.65
N ASN A 129 14.23 -11.71 -5.77
CA ASN A 129 13.57 -13.02 -5.59
C ASN A 129 12.15 -13.11 -6.17
N LYS A 130 11.63 -12.00 -6.74
CA LYS A 130 10.31 -11.92 -7.38
C LYS A 130 9.12 -12.21 -6.45
N GLU A 131 9.31 -12.10 -5.14
CA GLU A 131 8.20 -12.16 -4.20
C GLU A 131 7.41 -10.84 -4.23
N LEU A 132 6.09 -10.93 -4.08
CA LEU A 132 5.24 -9.76 -3.85
C LEU A 132 5.55 -9.22 -2.46
N TRP A 133 5.67 -7.91 -2.30
CA TRP A 133 5.77 -7.24 -1.02
C TRP A 133 4.68 -6.20 -0.87
N THR A 134 4.25 -5.95 0.37
CA THR A 134 3.25 -4.93 0.66
C THR A 134 3.56 -4.15 1.93
N ALA A 135 3.10 -2.89 1.98
CA ALA A 135 3.03 -2.06 3.19
C ALA A 135 1.61 -2.08 3.76
N VAL A 136 1.50 -2.27 5.07
CA VAL A 136 0.22 -2.54 5.75
C VAL A 136 -0.01 -1.59 6.91
N ASN A 137 -1.21 -1.01 6.96
CA ASN A 137 -1.68 -0.26 8.13
C ASN A 137 -2.38 -1.22 9.10
N GLU A 138 -1.87 -1.32 10.32
CA GLU A 138 -2.43 -2.20 11.35
C GLU A 138 -3.54 -1.53 12.18
N ARG A 139 -4.15 -2.33 13.04
CA ARG A 139 -5.33 -1.95 13.84
C ARG A 139 -5.04 -0.84 14.84
N ASP A 140 -6.10 -0.08 15.08
CA ASP A 140 -6.14 1.05 15.98
C ASP A 140 -6.58 0.61 17.40
N ASP A 141 -6.45 1.52 18.37
CA ASP A 141 -7.04 1.44 19.72
C ASP A 141 -6.48 0.33 20.64
N LEU A 142 -5.19 0.00 20.50
CA LEU A 142 -4.43 -0.85 21.44
C LEU A 142 -3.30 -0.10 22.18
N GLY A 143 -3.28 1.23 22.05
CA GLY A 143 -2.31 2.12 22.68
C GLY A 143 -1.30 2.74 21.69
N ASP A 144 -0.44 3.62 22.18
CA ASP A 144 0.45 4.44 21.34
C ASP A 144 1.52 3.65 20.58
N ASP A 145 1.89 2.48 21.11
CA ASP A 145 3.01 1.66 20.60
C ASP A 145 2.53 0.30 20.05
N LEU A 146 1.21 0.07 20.02
CA LEU A 146 0.59 -1.11 19.43
C LEU A 146 -0.57 -0.71 18.51
N VAL A 147 -0.74 -1.30 17.34
CA VAL A 147 0.05 -2.39 16.73
C VAL A 147 0.99 -1.79 15.68
N PRO A 148 2.23 -2.30 15.51
CA PRO A 148 3.12 -1.80 14.47
C PRO A 148 2.54 -2.03 13.07
N ASP A 149 2.53 -0.98 12.25
CA ASP A 149 2.49 -1.14 10.80
C ASP A 149 3.71 -1.96 10.35
N TYR A 150 3.60 -2.60 9.20
CA TYR A 150 4.68 -3.44 8.68
C TYR A 150 4.81 -3.41 7.16
N ILE A 151 5.97 -3.83 6.69
CA ILE A 151 6.17 -4.33 5.32
C ILE A 151 6.49 -5.82 5.36
N THR A 152 5.99 -6.59 4.40
CA THR A 152 6.22 -8.05 4.39
C THR A 152 6.13 -8.63 2.98
N SER A 153 6.86 -9.73 2.77
CA SER A 153 6.66 -10.61 1.63
C SER A 153 5.30 -11.30 1.73
N VAL A 154 4.52 -11.26 0.66
CA VAL A 154 3.18 -11.84 0.57
C VAL A 154 3.28 -13.26 0.02
N LYS A 155 2.85 -14.25 0.79
CA LYS A 155 2.79 -15.65 0.35
C LYS A 155 1.41 -15.95 -0.21
N LYS A 156 1.36 -16.60 -1.37
CA LYS A 156 0.10 -17.09 -1.96
C LYS A 156 -0.61 -18.04 -1.00
N GLY A 157 -1.86 -17.76 -0.67
CA GLY A 157 -2.67 -18.48 0.32
C GLY A 157 -2.26 -18.20 1.78
N GLY A 158 -1.38 -17.22 2.01
CA GLY A 158 -0.94 -16.83 3.34
C GLY A 158 -1.99 -16.04 4.10
N PHE A 159 -2.02 -16.25 5.42
CA PHE A 159 -2.88 -15.53 6.36
C PHE A 159 -2.00 -14.74 7.35
N TYR A 160 -2.24 -13.44 7.50
CA TYR A 160 -1.37 -12.54 8.29
C TYR A 160 -1.96 -12.08 9.63
N GLY A 161 -3.03 -12.75 10.09
CA GLY A 161 -3.53 -12.63 11.46
C GLY A 161 -4.81 -11.83 11.60
N TRP A 162 -5.03 -10.78 10.80
CA TRP A 162 -6.22 -9.93 10.96
C TRP A 162 -7.53 -10.72 10.73
N PRO A 163 -8.58 -10.53 11.57
CA PRO A 163 -8.62 -9.66 12.76
C PRO A 163 -8.20 -10.36 14.07
N TYR A 164 -7.99 -11.68 14.06
CA TYR A 164 -7.87 -12.50 15.27
C TYR A 164 -6.54 -12.33 16.02
N SER A 165 -5.47 -12.05 15.29
CA SER A 165 -4.13 -11.82 15.83
C SER A 165 -3.41 -10.71 15.09
N TYR A 166 -2.33 -10.23 15.69
CA TYR A 166 -1.39 -9.32 15.06
C TYR A 166 0.04 -9.85 15.21
N PHE A 167 0.90 -9.44 14.28
CA PHE A 167 2.33 -9.78 14.29
C PHE A 167 2.62 -11.28 14.51
N GLY A 168 1.90 -12.14 13.76
CA GLY A 168 1.87 -13.58 13.97
C GLY A 168 0.72 -14.00 14.88
N ASN A 169 1.02 -14.77 15.91
CA ASN A 169 0.02 -15.41 16.79
C ASN A 169 -0.33 -14.60 18.05
N ILE A 170 0.04 -13.32 18.12
CA ILE A 170 -0.32 -12.46 19.27
C ILE A 170 -1.82 -12.17 19.18
N LEU A 171 -2.60 -12.79 20.07
CA LEU A 171 -4.05 -12.69 20.05
C LEU A 171 -4.51 -11.26 20.29
N ASP A 172 -5.47 -10.80 19.48
CA ASP A 172 -6.14 -9.53 19.73
C ASP A 172 -7.08 -9.69 20.94
N PRO A 173 -6.92 -8.90 22.02
CA PRO A 173 -7.75 -9.05 23.22
C PRO A 173 -9.24 -8.79 22.97
N ARG A 174 -9.59 -8.06 21.90
CA ARG A 174 -10.99 -7.79 21.50
C ARG A 174 -11.63 -8.99 20.80
N MET A 175 -10.82 -9.91 20.27
CA MET A 175 -11.24 -11.16 19.62
C MET A 175 -11.06 -12.37 20.55
N LYS A 176 -11.16 -12.18 21.87
CA LYS A 176 -10.83 -13.20 22.86
C LYS A 176 -11.66 -14.47 22.66
N GLY A 177 -10.95 -15.57 22.36
CA GLY A 177 -11.56 -16.89 22.19
C GLY A 177 -11.87 -17.25 20.73
N GLU A 178 -11.89 -16.26 19.84
CA GLU A 178 -12.22 -16.44 18.43
C GLU A 178 -11.04 -17.00 17.63
N ARG A 179 -11.33 -17.94 16.72
CA ARG A 179 -10.45 -18.47 15.67
C ARG A 179 -8.97 -18.64 16.05
N LYS A 180 -8.72 -19.25 17.21
CA LYS A 180 -7.37 -19.60 17.68
C LYS A 180 -6.61 -20.47 16.67
N ASP A 181 -7.33 -21.28 15.89
CA ASP A 181 -6.81 -22.06 14.78
C ASP A 181 -6.16 -21.17 13.70
N LEU A 182 -6.78 -20.03 13.36
CA LEU A 182 -6.23 -19.08 12.39
C LEU A 182 -5.07 -18.29 12.97
N ALA A 183 -5.19 -17.82 14.21
CA ALA A 183 -4.11 -17.11 14.88
C ALA A 183 -2.84 -17.95 14.99
N ALA A 184 -2.98 -19.27 15.26
CA ALA A 184 -1.84 -20.19 15.36
C ALA A 184 -1.07 -20.39 14.04
N LYS A 185 -1.71 -20.19 12.88
CA LYS A 185 -1.08 -20.30 11.55
C LYS A 185 -0.71 -18.93 10.94
N ALA A 186 -0.95 -17.84 11.65
CA ALA A 186 -0.70 -16.50 11.14
C ALA A 186 0.79 -16.29 10.88
N ILE A 187 1.10 -15.78 9.68
CA ILE A 187 2.46 -15.47 9.25
C ILE A 187 2.91 -14.20 9.99
N VAL A 188 4.11 -14.26 10.59
CA VAL A 188 4.74 -13.11 11.22
C VAL A 188 5.24 -12.16 10.12
N PRO A 189 4.87 -10.87 10.13
CA PRO A 189 5.40 -9.90 9.18
C PRO A 189 6.92 -9.73 9.25
N ASP A 190 7.55 -9.43 8.11
CA ASP A 190 9.02 -9.39 8.01
C ASP A 190 9.67 -8.17 8.69
N VAL A 191 9.07 -6.98 8.57
CA VAL A 191 9.65 -5.73 9.07
C VAL A 191 8.58 -4.84 9.69
N SER A 192 8.73 -4.54 10.98
CA SER A 192 7.97 -3.46 11.63
C SER A 192 8.48 -2.10 11.13
N VAL A 193 7.55 -1.22 10.77
CA VAL A 193 7.83 0.16 10.37
C VAL A 193 7.25 1.18 11.35
N GLY A 194 6.86 0.71 12.55
CA GLY A 194 6.39 1.53 13.66
C GLY A 194 4.86 1.61 13.77
N ALA A 195 4.36 1.75 15.00
CA ALA A 195 2.92 1.87 15.26
C ALA A 195 2.36 3.19 14.72
N HIS A 196 1.17 3.09 14.12
CA HIS A 196 0.37 4.22 13.61
C HIS A 196 1.08 5.07 12.55
N THR A 197 2.13 4.57 11.89
CA THR A 197 2.87 5.36 10.89
C THR A 197 2.09 5.62 9.61
N ALA A 198 0.99 4.88 9.41
CA ALA A 198 0.15 4.90 8.24
C ALA A 198 0.98 4.67 6.96
N SER A 199 1.62 3.50 6.88
CA SER A 199 2.51 3.15 5.77
C SER A 199 1.71 2.78 4.51
N LEU A 200 1.64 3.70 3.54
CA LEU A 200 0.77 3.59 2.35
C LEU A 200 1.55 3.34 1.06
N GLY A 201 2.73 3.93 0.89
CA GLY A 201 3.55 3.78 -0.31
C GLY A 201 4.60 2.69 -0.14
N PHE A 202 4.90 1.96 -1.21
CA PHE A 202 5.95 0.94 -1.22
C PHE A 202 6.54 0.81 -2.62
N THR A 203 7.87 0.92 -2.77
CA THR A 203 8.56 0.62 -4.02
C THR A 203 9.99 0.15 -3.80
N PHE A 204 10.46 -0.81 -4.59
CA PHE A 204 11.87 -1.20 -4.64
C PHE A 204 12.67 -0.28 -5.56
N TYR A 205 13.88 0.09 -5.13
CA TYR A 205 14.77 0.94 -5.91
C TYR A 205 15.77 0.14 -6.75
N THR A 206 15.54 0.06 -8.06
CA THR A 206 16.39 -0.72 -8.98
C THR A 206 17.34 0.12 -9.84
N LYS A 207 17.29 1.45 -9.70
CA LYS A 207 18.07 2.40 -10.50
C LYS A 207 19.42 2.69 -9.85
N ASN A 208 20.23 3.54 -10.51
CA ASN A 208 21.59 3.87 -10.09
C ASN A 208 21.79 5.37 -9.81
N ALA A 209 20.71 6.16 -9.76
CA ALA A 209 20.84 7.61 -9.55
C ALA A 209 21.13 7.95 -8.09
N PHE A 210 20.58 7.20 -7.14
CA PHE A 210 20.89 7.32 -5.72
C PHE A 210 22.14 6.52 -5.33
N PRO A 211 22.79 6.85 -4.20
CA PRO A 211 23.93 6.09 -3.68
C PRO A 211 23.67 4.58 -3.62
N ALA A 212 24.73 3.79 -3.83
CA ALA A 212 24.64 2.33 -3.96
C ALA A 212 23.92 1.63 -2.80
N LYS A 213 23.96 2.21 -1.58
CA LYS A 213 23.24 1.68 -0.40
C LYS A 213 21.72 1.54 -0.60
N TYR A 214 21.12 2.34 -1.48
CA TYR A 214 19.69 2.32 -1.75
C TYR A 214 19.28 1.23 -2.75
N LYS A 215 20.24 0.71 -3.51
CA LYS A 215 19.98 -0.22 -4.60
C LYS A 215 19.42 -1.54 -4.07
N ASN A 216 18.33 -1.98 -4.67
CA ASN A 216 17.54 -3.16 -4.33
C ASN A 216 16.88 -3.13 -2.94
N GLY A 217 16.97 -2.01 -2.19
CA GLY A 217 16.15 -1.80 -1.00
C GLY A 217 14.79 -1.18 -1.33
N ALA A 218 13.98 -0.97 -0.31
CA ALA A 218 12.61 -0.49 -0.44
C ALA A 218 12.43 0.91 0.15
N PHE A 219 11.71 1.78 -0.55
CA PHE A 219 11.18 3.03 0.00
C PHE A 219 9.74 2.85 0.44
N VAL A 220 9.39 3.38 1.61
CA VAL A 220 8.05 3.29 2.20
C VAL A 220 7.56 4.69 2.55
N GLY A 221 6.43 5.08 1.98
CA GLY A 221 5.77 6.35 2.30
C GLY A 221 4.89 6.21 3.53
N GLN A 222 5.16 7.03 4.57
CA GLN A 222 4.44 7.04 5.84
C GLN A 222 3.61 8.31 5.96
N HIS A 223 2.28 8.15 5.87
CA HIS A 223 1.30 9.23 5.87
C HIS A 223 1.17 9.90 7.23
N GLY A 224 1.51 9.18 8.29
CA GLY A 224 1.57 9.67 9.64
C GLY A 224 0.31 9.44 10.47
N SER A 225 0.53 9.36 11.77
CA SER A 225 -0.44 8.93 12.76
C SER A 225 -1.53 9.95 13.06
N TRP A 226 -2.74 9.48 13.33
CA TRP A 226 -3.80 10.28 13.96
C TRP A 226 -4.17 9.78 15.37
N ASN A 227 -3.83 8.53 15.72
CA ASN A 227 -4.30 7.83 16.92
C ASN A 227 -3.17 7.54 17.94
N ARG A 228 -2.38 8.54 18.31
CA ARG A 228 -1.36 8.44 19.38
C ARG A 228 -1.02 9.81 19.96
N ALA A 229 -0.49 9.86 21.18
CA ALA A 229 -0.24 11.12 21.89
C ALA A 229 0.94 11.93 21.30
N LYS A 230 2.02 11.24 20.93
CA LYS A 230 3.10 11.83 20.11
C LYS A 230 2.83 11.45 18.67
N ILE A 231 3.12 12.26 17.66
CA ILE A 231 2.89 11.86 16.27
C ILE A 231 4.04 10.99 15.72
N SER A 232 3.74 10.02 14.86
CA SER A 232 4.72 9.14 14.17
C SER A 232 4.49 9.15 12.67
N GLY A 233 5.50 8.74 11.88
CA GLY A 233 5.43 8.73 10.42
C GLY A 233 5.79 10.09 9.82
N TYR A 234 4.97 10.59 8.89
CA TYR A 234 5.19 11.86 8.17
C TYR A 234 6.55 11.93 7.48
N LYS A 235 6.91 10.87 6.77
CA LYS A 235 8.22 10.72 6.15
C LYS A 235 8.22 9.66 5.06
N VAL A 236 9.30 9.58 4.31
CA VAL A 236 9.68 8.37 3.58
C VAL A 236 10.81 7.70 4.34
N VAL A 237 10.67 6.40 4.61
CA VAL A 237 11.75 5.56 5.13
C VAL A 237 12.33 4.68 4.04
N PHE A 238 13.60 4.32 4.19
CA PHE A 238 14.28 3.32 3.39
C PHE A 238 14.52 2.07 4.23
N VAL A 239 14.23 0.89 3.69
CA VAL A 239 14.56 -0.39 4.31
C VAL A 239 15.65 -1.06 3.47
N PRO A 240 16.84 -1.34 4.03
CA PRO A 240 17.92 -1.99 3.29
C PRO A 240 17.59 -3.47 3.07
N PHE A 241 17.97 -3.98 1.90
CA PHE A 241 17.82 -5.39 1.53
C PHE A 241 19.15 -5.96 1.05
N ALA A 242 19.39 -7.23 1.35
CA ALA A 242 20.47 -8.03 0.81
C ALA A 242 19.92 -9.40 0.38
N ASN A 243 20.30 -9.85 -0.83
CA ASN A 243 19.87 -11.15 -1.38
C ASN A 243 18.34 -11.36 -1.34
N GLY A 244 17.57 -10.30 -1.61
CA GLY A 244 16.11 -10.34 -1.63
C GLY A 244 15.44 -10.35 -0.25
N LYS A 245 16.19 -10.19 0.85
CA LYS A 245 15.65 -10.13 2.22
C LYS A 245 16.00 -8.82 2.91
N PRO A 246 15.18 -8.33 3.86
CA PRO A 246 15.55 -7.20 4.71
C PRO A 246 16.87 -7.47 5.42
N SER A 247 17.77 -6.48 5.43
CA SER A 247 19.13 -6.61 5.97
C SER A 247 19.43 -5.60 7.08
N GLY A 248 18.45 -4.84 7.53
CA GLY A 248 18.62 -3.81 8.55
C GLY A 248 17.31 -3.14 8.92
N LYS A 249 17.40 -2.21 9.88
CA LYS A 249 16.26 -1.41 10.34
C LYS A 249 15.86 -0.37 9.29
N PRO A 250 14.60 0.08 9.29
CA PRO A 250 14.21 1.27 8.53
C PRO A 250 15.08 2.49 8.87
N GLU A 251 15.48 3.24 7.86
CA GLU A 251 16.26 4.49 7.93
C GLU A 251 15.40 5.65 7.43
N ASP A 252 15.48 6.81 8.06
CA ASP A 252 14.85 8.02 7.54
C ASP A 252 15.47 8.41 6.19
N PHE A 253 14.64 8.66 5.16
CA PHE A 253 15.09 9.06 3.83
C PHE A 253 14.63 10.47 3.44
N LEU A 254 13.33 10.75 3.56
CA LEU A 254 12.77 12.08 3.32
C LEU A 254 11.94 12.51 4.53
N THR A 255 12.41 13.52 5.24
CA THR A 255 11.81 14.06 6.46
C THR A 255 11.57 15.58 6.33
N GLY A 256 11.10 16.23 7.40
CA GLY A 256 10.83 17.67 7.41
C GLY A 256 9.36 18.04 7.17
N PHE A 257 8.46 17.06 7.17
CA PHE A 257 7.02 17.29 7.02
C PHE A 257 6.32 17.69 8.32
N VAL A 258 6.98 17.55 9.48
CA VAL A 258 6.43 17.93 10.77
C VAL A 258 6.85 19.36 11.10
N ALA A 259 5.88 20.25 11.29
CA ALA A 259 6.10 21.65 11.65
C ALA A 259 6.25 21.81 13.17
N ASN A 260 5.38 21.15 13.93
CA ASN A 260 5.39 21.18 15.39
C ASN A 260 4.85 19.87 15.94
N GLU A 261 5.75 19.04 16.46
CA GLU A 261 5.39 17.72 17.02
C GLU A 261 4.45 17.85 18.24
N ALA A 262 4.70 18.81 19.12
CA ALA A 262 3.93 18.98 20.36
C ALA A 262 2.47 19.41 20.09
N LYS A 263 2.20 19.99 18.92
CA LYS A 263 0.85 20.40 18.48
C LYS A 263 0.27 19.52 17.39
N ALA A 264 0.98 18.48 16.97
CA ALA A 264 0.63 17.66 15.81
C ALA A 264 0.42 18.47 14.50
N GLU A 265 1.15 19.57 14.32
CA GLU A 265 1.08 20.40 13.11
C GLU A 265 2.05 19.87 12.05
N VAL A 266 1.58 19.69 10.81
CA VAL A 266 2.34 19.10 9.70
C VAL A 266 2.18 19.91 8.41
N TYR A 267 3.22 19.94 7.58
CA TYR A 267 3.23 20.56 6.27
C TYR A 267 2.75 19.63 5.15
N GLY A 268 2.89 18.31 5.35
CA GLY A 268 2.58 17.33 4.32
C GLY A 268 2.52 15.91 4.86
N ARG A 269 1.97 15.00 4.05
CA ARG A 269 1.76 13.59 4.42
C ARG A 269 2.13 12.69 3.25
N PRO A 270 3.34 12.11 3.25
CA PRO A 270 3.78 11.20 2.20
C PRO A 270 2.84 9.99 2.03
N VAL A 271 2.36 9.74 0.81
CA VAL A 271 1.52 8.59 0.45
C VAL A 271 2.30 7.66 -0.47
N ALA A 272 2.15 7.84 -1.79
CA ALA A 272 2.74 6.97 -2.79
C ALA A 272 4.18 7.38 -3.11
N VAL A 273 5.03 6.37 -3.33
CA VAL A 273 6.41 6.54 -3.78
C VAL A 273 6.60 5.74 -5.07
N THR A 274 7.26 6.33 -6.07
CA THR A 274 7.56 5.64 -7.33
C THR A 274 8.87 6.12 -7.94
N VAL A 275 9.55 5.25 -8.68
CA VAL A 275 10.85 5.52 -9.28
C VAL A 275 10.69 5.93 -10.75
N MET A 276 11.18 7.12 -11.10
CA MET A 276 11.21 7.59 -12.48
C MET A 276 12.25 6.84 -13.33
N HIS A 277 12.12 6.93 -14.65
CA HIS A 277 13.10 6.35 -15.59
C HIS A 277 14.53 6.88 -15.38
N ASP A 278 14.68 8.16 -15.03
CA ASP A 278 15.97 8.79 -14.72
C ASP A 278 16.55 8.36 -13.36
N GLY A 279 15.83 7.55 -12.58
CA GLY A 279 16.23 7.06 -11.26
C GLY A 279 15.95 8.01 -10.11
N SER A 280 15.31 9.16 -10.36
CA SER A 280 14.75 10.00 -9.29
C SER A 280 13.51 9.34 -8.66
N LEU A 281 13.20 9.72 -7.43
CA LEU A 281 12.01 9.26 -6.71
C LEU A 281 10.93 10.34 -6.75
N LEU A 282 9.70 9.97 -7.07
CA LEU A 282 8.53 10.81 -6.85
C LEU A 282 7.83 10.40 -5.56
N VAL A 283 7.47 11.40 -4.75
CA VAL A 283 6.72 11.21 -3.51
C VAL A 283 5.46 12.06 -3.60
N ASN A 284 4.30 11.43 -3.53
CA ASN A 284 3.03 12.13 -3.44
C ASN A 284 2.76 12.56 -2.00
N ASP A 285 2.41 13.83 -1.84
CA ASP A 285 1.92 14.43 -0.60
C ASP A 285 0.50 14.91 -0.86
N ASP A 286 -0.48 14.15 -0.36
CA ASP A 286 -1.90 14.40 -0.65
C ASP A 286 -2.43 15.63 0.08
N SER A 287 -2.00 15.83 1.32
CA SER A 287 -2.42 16.92 2.19
C SER A 287 -1.82 18.25 1.76
N GLY A 288 -0.56 18.23 1.30
CA GLY A 288 0.11 19.38 0.72
C GLY A 288 -0.21 19.61 -0.76
N ASN A 289 -1.03 18.76 -1.41
CA ASN A 289 -1.33 18.80 -2.85
C ASN A 289 -0.06 18.92 -3.72
N THR A 290 0.98 18.17 -3.36
CA THR A 290 2.33 18.34 -3.89
C THR A 290 2.91 17.00 -4.35
N ILE A 291 3.71 17.03 -5.42
CA ILE A 291 4.54 15.90 -5.84
C ILE A 291 6.00 16.35 -5.69
N TRP A 292 6.71 15.70 -4.79
CA TRP A 292 8.12 15.93 -4.56
C TRP A 292 8.95 15.07 -5.50
N LYS A 293 9.92 15.66 -6.20
CA LYS A 293 10.93 14.93 -6.97
C LYS A 293 12.24 14.94 -6.20
N VAL A 294 12.64 13.79 -5.69
CA VAL A 294 13.91 13.61 -4.94
C VAL A 294 14.99 13.14 -5.91
N THR A 295 16.09 13.89 -5.96
CA THR A 295 17.27 13.59 -6.77
C THR A 295 18.50 13.54 -5.88
N ALA A 296 19.45 12.66 -6.19
CA ALA A 296 20.77 12.75 -5.58
C ALA A 296 21.61 13.76 -6.37
N LYS A 297 22.35 14.61 -5.64
CA LYS A 297 23.45 15.35 -6.27
C LYS A 297 24.54 14.35 -6.63
N LYS A 298 25.01 14.43 -7.86
CA LYS A 298 26.17 13.67 -8.33
C LYS A 298 27.44 14.19 -7.67
#